data_AF-A0AAE8T0S5-F1
#
_entry.id   AF-A0AAE8T0S5-F1
#
_cell.length_a   1.000
_cell.length_b   1.000
_cell.length_c   1.000
_cell.angle_alpha   90.00
_cell.angle_beta   90.00
_cell.angle_gamma   90.00
#
_symmetry.space_group_name_H-M   'P 1'
#
loop_
_entity.id
_entity.type
_entity.pdbx_description
1 polymer ?
#
loop_
_entity_poly.entity_id
_entity_poly.type
_entity_poly.pdbx_seq_one_letter_code
_entity_poly.pdbx_strand_id
1 'polypeptide(L)'
;MKHKIARAALVRGACVTLAAALAGGCAGTAQQNAQQAAAVGSGSSYTCYPTQADGQVTAGKGANGCYFVLHDPATKQPLPNTHYAFALYTSAAQDNQELEVEGTTDAQGRTAYVRSAAPIDAARMVLVRTIGDGPMGRIPVLVRPTDGKRVPFAKYKVIGCNGPYEGTTDETGRGVMYRCKTQSKIDVSFYSSRP
;
A
#
# COMPACT_ATOMS: atom_id res chain seq x y z
N MET A 1 -54.63 -31.44 40.39
CA MET A 1 -55.76 -32.35 40.09
C MET A 1 -56.29 -32.06 38.68
N LYS A 2 -56.51 -33.15 37.93
CA LYS A 2 -57.42 -33.32 36.78
C LYS A 2 -57.05 -32.67 35.44
N HIS A 3 -56.48 -33.55 34.61
CA HIS A 3 -56.44 -33.57 33.15
C HIS A 3 -57.72 -33.10 32.45
N LYS A 4 -57.57 -32.48 31.28
CA LYS A 4 -58.48 -32.66 30.15
C LYS A 4 -57.69 -32.84 28.86
N ILE A 5 -57.90 -34.00 28.25
CA ILE A 5 -57.48 -34.40 26.91
C ILE A 5 -58.62 -34.03 25.96
N ALA A 6 -58.29 -33.51 24.78
CA ALA A 6 -59.14 -33.63 23.60
C ALA A 6 -58.27 -33.95 22.37
N ARG A 7 -58.71 -34.99 21.65
CA ARG A 7 -58.13 -35.68 20.49
C ARG A 7 -58.13 -34.79 19.24
N ALA A 8 -57.03 -34.72 18.49
CA ALA A 8 -56.64 -35.54 17.33
C ALA A 8 -57.38 -35.23 16.02
N ALA A 9 -56.62 -34.79 15.01
CA ALA A 9 -56.90 -35.04 13.60
C ALA A 9 -55.56 -35.37 12.90
N LEU A 10 -55.48 -36.62 12.43
CA LEU A 10 -54.44 -37.18 11.59
C LEU A 10 -54.67 -36.73 10.13
N VAL A 11 -53.63 -36.23 9.46
CA VAL A 11 -53.52 -36.34 8.00
C VAL A 11 -52.16 -36.95 7.67
N ARG A 12 -52.23 -38.06 6.94
CA ARG A 12 -51.11 -38.84 6.39
C ARG A 12 -50.54 -38.13 5.17
N GLY A 13 -49.22 -38.18 4.98
CA GLY A 13 -48.57 -37.76 3.75
C GLY A 13 -47.09 -38.14 3.64
N ALA A 14 -46.85 -39.38 3.20
CA ALA A 14 -45.72 -39.87 2.41
C ALA A 14 -44.27 -39.95 2.96
N CYS A 15 -43.62 -40.99 2.45
CA CYS A 15 -42.39 -41.69 2.82
C CYS A 15 -41.04 -41.02 2.46
N VAL A 16 -40.03 -41.27 3.33
CA VAL A 16 -38.69 -41.90 3.08
C VAL A 16 -37.77 -41.24 2.02
N THR A 17 -36.57 -40.73 2.31
CA THR A 17 -35.26 -41.42 2.53
C THR A 17 -34.21 -40.32 2.89
N LEU A 18 -33.41 -40.41 3.96
CA LEU A 18 -32.10 -41.08 4.18
C LEU A 18 -30.82 -40.34 3.69
N ALA A 19 -29.91 -40.13 4.65
CA ALA A 19 -28.44 -39.89 4.58
C ALA A 19 -27.94 -38.54 4.00
N ALA A 20 -26.86 -37.92 4.47
CA ALA A 20 -25.67 -38.44 5.15
C ALA A 20 -25.01 -37.41 6.10
N ALA A 21 -24.33 -37.94 7.12
CA ALA A 21 -23.39 -37.23 7.98
C ALA A 21 -22.10 -36.83 7.23
N LEU A 22 -21.34 -35.85 7.75
CA LEU A 22 -19.87 -35.89 7.89
C LEU A 22 -19.33 -34.61 8.57
N ALA A 23 -18.72 -34.82 9.75
CA ALA A 23 -17.56 -34.13 10.32
C ALA A 23 -17.47 -32.59 10.27
N GLY A 24 -17.96 -31.94 11.33
CA GLY A 24 -17.56 -30.57 11.68
C GLY A 24 -16.23 -30.56 12.45
N GLY A 25 -15.11 -30.52 11.73
CA GLY A 25 -13.80 -30.21 12.30
C GLY A 25 -13.57 -28.69 12.32
N CYS A 26 -13.40 -28.11 13.51
CA CYS A 26 -13.02 -26.71 13.69
C CYS A 26 -11.53 -26.51 13.32
N ALA A 27 -11.24 -26.34 12.04
CA ALA A 27 -9.95 -25.83 11.56
C ALA A 27 -10.19 -25.06 10.27
N GLY A 28 -10.25 -23.73 10.33
CA GLY A 28 -10.46 -22.96 9.10
C GLY A 28 -10.48 -21.44 9.20
N THR A 29 -10.54 -20.82 10.38
CA THR A 29 -10.69 -19.36 10.47
C THR A 29 -9.38 -18.56 10.45
N ALA A 30 -8.23 -19.20 10.69
CA ALA A 30 -6.93 -18.50 10.64
C ALA A 30 -6.39 -18.32 9.21
N GLN A 31 -6.74 -19.23 8.28
CA GLN A 31 -6.20 -19.20 6.93
C GLN A 31 -6.98 -18.26 5.99
N GLN A 32 -8.26 -18.04 6.27
CA GLN A 32 -9.11 -17.14 5.47
C GLN A 32 -8.73 -15.66 5.63
N ASN A 33 -8.27 -15.23 6.82
CA ASN A 33 -7.78 -13.86 7.03
C ASN A 33 -6.43 -13.58 6.36
N ALA A 34 -5.60 -14.60 6.13
CA ALA A 34 -4.34 -14.46 5.39
C ALA A 34 -4.57 -14.42 3.86
N GLN A 35 -5.60 -15.11 3.37
CA GLN A 35 -5.94 -15.14 1.94
C GLN A 35 -6.80 -13.97 1.48
N GLN A 36 -7.46 -13.23 2.39
CA GLN A 36 -8.16 -11.99 2.05
C GLN A 36 -7.23 -10.77 1.91
N ALA A 37 -6.00 -10.82 2.45
CA ALA A 37 -4.94 -9.84 2.17
C ALA A 37 -4.15 -10.14 0.87
N ALA A 38 -4.36 -11.33 0.29
CA ALA A 38 -3.73 -11.78 -0.95
C ALA A 38 -4.65 -11.65 -2.19
N ALA A 39 -5.76 -10.92 -2.07
CA ALA A 39 -6.60 -10.57 -3.21
C ALA A 39 -5.94 -9.42 -3.99
N VAL A 40 -5.15 -9.79 -5.00
CA VAL A 40 -4.78 -8.98 -6.16
C VAL A 40 -4.10 -7.65 -5.82
N GLY A 41 -2.76 -7.66 -5.80
CA GLY A 41 -1.94 -6.46 -5.77
C GLY A 41 -2.39 -5.48 -6.85
N SER A 42 -2.93 -4.34 -6.44
CA SER A 42 -3.44 -3.28 -7.31
C SER A 42 -2.34 -2.51 -8.05
N GLY A 43 -1.08 -2.98 -7.98
CA GLY A 43 0.09 -2.21 -8.40
C GLY A 43 0.31 -0.93 -7.58
N SER A 44 -0.33 -0.82 -6.42
CA SER A 44 -0.20 0.30 -5.51
C SER A 44 1.04 0.16 -4.64
N SER A 45 1.79 1.25 -4.50
CA SER A 45 2.94 1.28 -3.58
C SER A 45 2.55 1.49 -2.12
N TYR A 46 1.27 1.73 -1.84
CA TYR A 46 0.75 2.11 -0.52
C TYR A 46 -0.06 0.99 0.15
N THR A 47 -0.03 -0.22 -0.43
CA THR A 47 -0.63 -1.41 0.17
C THR A 47 0.29 -1.94 1.27
N CYS A 48 -0.19 -1.93 2.51
CA CYS A 48 0.53 -2.50 3.66
C CYS A 48 0.50 -4.03 3.61
N TYR A 49 1.68 -4.64 3.68
CA TYR A 49 1.84 -6.07 3.91
C TYR A 49 2.30 -6.30 5.37
N PRO A 50 1.44 -6.86 6.24
CA PRO A 50 1.67 -6.83 7.68
C PRO A 50 2.67 -7.87 8.18
N THR A 51 2.95 -8.92 7.41
CA THR A 51 3.87 -9.99 7.80
C THR A 51 5.26 -9.69 7.26
N GLN A 52 6.24 -9.53 8.13
CA GLN A 52 7.63 -9.33 7.71
C GLN A 52 8.11 -10.53 6.88
N ALA A 53 8.71 -10.25 5.73
CA ALA A 53 9.31 -11.29 4.90
C ALA A 53 10.70 -11.70 5.40
N ASP A 54 11.11 -12.93 5.10
CA ASP A 54 12.44 -13.42 5.44
C ASP A 54 13.55 -12.54 4.84
N GLY A 55 14.57 -12.24 5.64
CA GLY A 55 15.71 -11.42 5.24
C GLY A 55 15.43 -9.92 5.12
N GLN A 56 14.19 -9.48 5.35
CA GLN A 56 13.81 -8.09 5.28
C GLN A 56 14.29 -7.33 6.52
N VAL A 57 15.00 -6.22 6.32
CA VAL A 57 15.44 -5.36 7.42
C VAL A 57 14.25 -4.65 8.09
N THR A 58 14.35 -4.40 9.39
CA THR A 58 13.32 -3.70 10.16
C THR A 58 13.74 -2.26 10.46
N ALA A 59 12.81 -1.32 10.33
CA ALA A 59 12.99 0.08 10.72
C ALA A 59 11.84 0.57 11.62
N GLY A 60 12.13 1.52 12.50
CA GLY A 60 11.13 2.04 13.45
C GLY A 60 10.85 1.11 14.63
N LYS A 61 9.82 1.47 15.42
CA LYS A 61 9.43 0.78 16.65
C LYS A 61 7.90 0.84 16.80
N GLY A 62 7.32 -0.17 17.45
CA GLY A 62 5.89 -0.20 17.76
C GLY A 62 5.21 -1.52 17.39
N ALA A 63 3.92 -1.62 17.71
CA ALA A 63 3.13 -2.83 17.56
C ALA A 63 2.63 -3.05 16.12
N ASN A 64 2.48 -1.98 15.33
CA ASN A 64 1.99 -2.04 13.97
C ASN A 64 3.18 -2.13 13.02
N GLY A 65 3.18 -3.10 12.11
CA GLY A 65 4.26 -3.27 11.15
C GLY A 65 3.74 -3.54 9.76
N CYS A 66 4.40 -2.94 8.77
CA CYS A 66 4.10 -3.10 7.35
C CYS A 66 5.40 -3.10 6.57
N TYR A 67 5.48 -3.89 5.49
CA TYR A 67 6.32 -3.51 4.36
C TYR A 67 5.45 -3.08 3.19
N PHE A 68 6.09 -2.46 2.22
CA PHE A 68 5.47 -1.99 0.98
C PHE A 68 6.25 -2.53 -0.22
N VAL A 69 5.61 -2.58 -1.38
CA VAL A 69 6.27 -2.89 -2.65
C VAL A 69 6.31 -1.60 -3.46
N LEU A 70 7.50 -1.13 -3.82
CA LEU A 70 7.62 0.03 -4.69
C LEU A 70 7.29 -0.40 -6.11
N HIS A 71 6.30 0.24 -6.72
CA HIS A 71 5.91 0.00 -8.11
C HIS A 71 6.22 1.19 -9.00
N ASP A 72 6.48 0.92 -10.27
CA ASP A 72 6.50 1.94 -11.31
C ASP A 72 5.07 2.48 -11.53
N PRO A 73 4.82 3.79 -11.38
CA PRO A 73 3.47 4.33 -11.50
C PRO A 73 2.83 4.16 -12.89
N ALA A 74 3.64 4.04 -13.95
CA ALA A 74 3.18 3.88 -15.32
C ALA A 74 2.90 2.41 -15.66
N THR A 75 3.81 1.50 -15.33
CA THR A 75 3.71 0.08 -15.72
C THR A 75 3.07 -0.81 -14.65
N LYS A 76 2.93 -0.30 -13.43
CA LYS A 76 2.47 -1.04 -12.24
C LYS A 76 3.35 -2.23 -11.88
N GLN A 77 4.54 -2.34 -12.46
CA GLN A 77 5.49 -3.41 -12.14
C GLN A 77 6.27 -3.06 -10.88
N PRO A 78 6.57 -4.04 -10.02
CA PRO A 78 7.51 -3.85 -8.91
C PRO A 78 8.88 -3.35 -9.41
N LEU A 79 9.52 -2.50 -8.63
CA LEU A 79 10.84 -1.93 -8.91
C LEU A 79 11.88 -2.59 -8.01
N PRO A 80 12.55 -3.67 -8.45
CA PRO A 80 13.58 -4.34 -7.66
C PRO A 80 14.87 -3.51 -7.61
N ASN A 81 15.68 -3.70 -6.57
CA ASN A 81 17.01 -3.08 -6.41
C ASN A 81 17.01 -1.56 -6.64
N THR A 82 15.93 -0.88 -6.24
CA THR A 82 15.68 0.52 -6.54
C THR A 82 15.76 1.35 -5.27
N HIS A 83 16.54 2.43 -5.31
CA HIS A 83 16.63 3.37 -4.21
C HIS A 83 15.28 4.05 -3.95
N TYR A 84 14.88 4.12 -2.69
CA TYR A 84 13.62 4.73 -2.26
C TYR A 84 13.82 5.59 -1.01
N ALA A 85 12.90 6.54 -0.86
CA ALA A 85 12.70 7.28 0.36
C ALA A 85 11.28 7.00 0.87
N PHE A 86 11.18 6.67 2.15
CA PHE A 86 9.94 6.44 2.87
C PHE A 86 9.88 7.38 4.06
N ALA A 87 8.76 8.10 4.18
CA ALA A 87 8.44 8.88 5.36
C ALA A 87 7.08 8.43 5.91
N LEU A 88 7.02 8.23 7.21
CA LEU A 88 5.78 8.01 7.95
C LEU A 88 5.55 9.19 8.88
N TYR A 89 4.32 9.67 8.92
CA TYR A 89 3.88 10.78 9.75
C TYR A 89 2.95 10.30 10.85
N THR A 90 2.86 11.08 11.92
CA THR A 90 1.97 10.78 13.05
C THR A 90 0.49 10.92 12.67
N SER A 91 0.16 11.65 11.60
CA SER A 91 -1.20 11.85 11.09
C SER A 91 -1.23 12.10 9.57
N ALA A 92 -2.42 12.01 8.98
CA ALA A 92 -2.65 12.28 7.56
C ALA A 92 -2.41 13.74 7.13
N ALA A 93 -2.29 14.67 8.09
CA ALA A 93 -1.90 16.06 7.81
C ALA A 93 -0.43 16.16 7.36
N GLN A 94 0.40 15.17 7.72
CA GLN A 94 1.83 15.10 7.38
C GLN A 94 2.67 16.26 7.96
N ASP A 95 2.24 16.82 9.10
CA ASP A 95 2.95 17.92 9.78
C ASP A 95 4.12 17.46 10.67
N ASN A 96 4.01 16.25 11.22
CA ASN A 96 5.00 15.71 12.17
C ASN A 96 5.47 14.33 11.71
N GLN A 97 6.77 14.22 11.43
CA GLN A 97 7.39 12.99 10.98
C GLN A 97 7.64 12.04 12.15
N GLU A 98 7.24 10.78 11.99
CA GLU A 98 7.44 9.71 12.95
C GLU A 98 8.68 8.87 12.61
N LEU A 99 8.87 8.56 11.32
CA LEU A 99 9.95 7.71 10.83
C LEU A 99 10.36 8.14 9.42
N GLU A 100 11.66 8.11 9.18
CA GLU A 100 12.24 8.20 7.83
C GLU A 100 13.08 6.96 7.57
N VAL A 101 12.97 6.43 6.36
CA VAL A 101 13.80 5.34 5.88
C VAL A 101 14.23 5.67 4.46
N GLU A 102 15.53 5.66 4.26
CA GLU A 102 16.11 5.59 2.93
C GLU A 102 16.69 4.19 2.76
N GLY A 103 16.45 3.59 1.61
CA GLY A 103 16.94 2.24 1.36
C GLY A 103 16.92 1.86 -0.10
N THR A 104 17.16 0.59 -0.34
CA THR A 104 17.06 -0.05 -1.64
C THR A 104 16.06 -1.18 -1.51
N THR A 105 15.13 -1.27 -2.46
CA THR A 105 14.18 -2.38 -2.49
C THR A 105 14.89 -3.70 -2.76
N ASP A 106 14.33 -4.80 -2.28
CA ASP A 106 14.87 -6.14 -2.56
C ASP A 106 14.56 -6.62 -3.99
N ALA A 107 14.88 -7.88 -4.28
CA ALA A 107 14.66 -8.50 -5.59
C ALA A 107 13.17 -8.59 -5.99
N GLN A 108 12.24 -8.43 -5.04
CA GLN A 108 10.79 -8.40 -5.28
C GLN A 108 10.23 -6.96 -5.25
N GLY A 109 11.08 -5.94 -5.12
CA GLY A 109 10.66 -4.55 -5.00
C GLY A 109 10.16 -4.16 -3.61
N ARG A 110 10.39 -4.98 -2.58
CA ARG A 110 9.90 -4.72 -1.21
C ARG A 110 10.82 -3.73 -0.49
N THR A 111 10.22 -2.85 0.31
CA THR A 111 10.92 -1.91 1.20
C THR A 111 11.46 -2.62 2.45
N ALA A 112 12.04 -1.87 3.40
CA ALA A 112 12.18 -2.35 4.77
C ALA A 112 10.80 -2.64 5.39
N TYR A 113 10.77 -3.51 6.40
CA TYR A 113 9.61 -3.70 7.26
C TYR A 113 9.57 -2.58 8.30
N VAL A 114 8.66 -1.64 8.16
CA VAL A 114 8.54 -0.46 9.02
C VAL A 114 7.61 -0.75 10.19
N ARG A 115 7.94 -0.23 11.37
CA ARG A 115 7.14 -0.35 12.59
C ARG A 115 6.74 1.01 13.13
N SER A 116 5.49 1.11 13.58
CA SER A 116 4.87 2.32 14.12
C SER A 116 4.06 2.01 15.37
N ALA A 117 3.92 3.02 16.23
CA ALA A 117 3.04 2.96 17.40
C ALA A 117 1.55 2.89 17.00
N ALA A 118 1.16 3.49 15.87
CA ALA A 118 -0.22 3.54 15.38
C ALA A 118 -0.39 2.79 14.04
N PRO A 119 -1.59 2.29 13.68
CA PRO A 119 -1.83 1.58 12.43
C PRO A 119 -1.40 2.39 11.20
N ILE A 120 -0.54 1.83 10.36
CA ILE A 120 0.01 2.54 9.20
C ILE A 120 -1.03 2.58 8.08
N ASP A 121 -1.42 3.77 7.65
CA ASP A 121 -2.32 3.99 6.53
C ASP A 121 -1.61 4.77 5.40
N ALA A 122 -2.17 4.66 4.19
CA ALA A 122 -1.61 5.28 2.99
C ALA A 122 -1.54 6.82 3.07
N ALA A 123 -2.45 7.47 3.80
CA ALA A 123 -2.50 8.93 3.91
C ALA A 123 -1.42 9.48 4.85
N ARG A 124 -0.95 8.66 5.80
CA ARG A 124 0.15 8.98 6.73
C ARG A 124 1.54 8.76 6.15
N MET A 125 1.67 8.22 4.95
CA MET A 125 2.98 7.87 4.40
C MET A 125 3.29 8.58 3.08
N VAL A 126 4.58 8.59 2.76
CA VAL A 126 5.12 8.93 1.44
C VAL A 126 6.13 7.86 1.09
N LEU A 127 5.98 7.23 -0.07
CA LEU A 127 6.96 6.27 -0.60
C LEU A 127 7.26 6.65 -2.05
N VAL A 128 8.51 7.03 -2.32
CA VAL A 128 8.93 7.46 -3.66
C VAL A 128 10.28 6.83 -4.03
N ARG A 129 10.46 6.55 -5.32
CA ARG A 129 11.77 6.26 -5.90
C ARG A 129 12.68 7.47 -5.74
N THR A 130 13.97 7.23 -5.52
CA THR A 130 15.01 8.27 -5.46
C THR A 130 15.93 8.22 -6.68
N ILE A 131 16.33 9.39 -7.18
CA ILE A 131 17.31 9.56 -8.25
C ILE A 131 18.45 10.45 -7.75
N GLY A 132 19.68 9.94 -7.81
CA GLY A 132 20.86 10.57 -7.23
C GLY A 132 21.11 10.20 -5.78
N ASP A 133 22.24 10.68 -5.24
CA ASP A 133 22.80 10.26 -3.95
C ASP A 133 23.19 11.44 -3.04
N GLY A 134 22.91 12.68 -3.46
CA GLY A 134 23.28 13.87 -2.70
C GLY A 134 22.33 14.19 -1.54
N PRO A 135 22.78 14.97 -0.54
CA PRO A 135 22.01 15.21 0.69
C PRO A 135 20.78 16.10 0.50
N MET A 136 20.66 16.79 -0.64
CA MET A 136 19.55 17.72 -0.89
C MET A 136 18.44 17.02 -1.68
N GLY A 137 17.38 16.57 -0.99
CA GLY A 137 16.22 15.90 -1.58
C GLY A 137 15.07 16.85 -1.93
N ARG A 138 14.43 16.67 -3.10
CA ARG A 138 13.17 17.32 -3.46
C ARG A 138 12.24 16.36 -4.19
N ILE A 139 10.96 16.38 -3.84
CA ILE A 139 9.91 15.60 -4.50
C ILE A 139 9.01 16.57 -5.26
N PRO A 140 8.94 16.51 -6.60
CA PRO A 140 7.96 17.28 -7.35
C PRO A 140 6.56 16.73 -7.09
N VAL A 141 5.59 17.62 -6.94
CA VAL A 141 4.17 17.26 -6.78
C VAL A 141 3.38 18.01 -7.83
N LEU A 142 2.55 17.30 -8.59
CA LEU A 142 1.63 17.96 -9.52
C LEU A 142 0.34 18.29 -8.80
N VAL A 143 -0.09 19.54 -8.88
CA VAL A 143 -1.38 20.00 -8.37
C VAL A 143 -2.18 20.67 -9.48
N ARG A 144 -3.50 20.52 -9.46
CA ARG A 144 -4.40 21.23 -10.37
C ARG A 144 -4.47 22.71 -9.97
N PRO A 145 -4.27 23.64 -10.92
CA PRO A 145 -4.34 25.08 -10.62
C PRO A 145 -5.70 25.53 -10.09
N THR A 146 -6.78 24.83 -10.46
CA THR A 146 -8.16 25.20 -10.13
C THR A 146 -8.53 24.99 -8.67
N ASP A 147 -8.01 23.93 -8.03
CA ASP A 147 -8.44 23.52 -6.70
C ASP A 147 -7.31 22.98 -5.81
N GLY A 148 -6.06 23.08 -6.28
CA GLY A 148 -4.87 22.62 -5.55
C GLY A 148 -4.79 21.11 -5.35
N LYS A 149 -5.72 20.32 -5.91
CA LYS A 149 -5.72 18.87 -5.72
C LYS A 149 -4.56 18.22 -6.47
N ARG A 150 -3.93 17.23 -5.83
CA ARG A 150 -2.84 16.47 -6.45
C ARG A 150 -3.34 15.69 -7.66
N VAL A 151 -2.49 15.56 -8.68
CA VAL A 151 -2.82 14.87 -9.94
C VAL A 151 -2.04 13.55 -10.02
N PRO A 152 -2.70 12.41 -9.77
CA PRO A 152 -2.07 11.11 -9.91
C PRO A 152 -1.85 10.74 -11.37
N PHE A 153 -0.86 9.89 -11.63
CA PHE A 153 -0.57 9.27 -12.92
C PHE A 153 -0.34 10.24 -14.10
N ALA A 154 0.11 11.46 -13.82
CA ALA A 154 0.45 12.44 -14.84
C ALA A 154 1.91 12.27 -15.30
N LYS A 155 2.14 12.36 -16.61
CA LYS A 155 3.48 12.36 -17.18
C LYS A 155 4.19 13.68 -16.89
N TYR A 156 5.46 13.59 -16.52
CA TYR A 156 6.29 14.75 -16.22
C TYR A 156 7.73 14.52 -16.65
N LYS A 157 8.45 15.64 -16.77
CA LYS A 157 9.89 15.69 -16.95
C LYS A 157 10.50 16.58 -15.90
N VAL A 158 11.59 16.11 -15.32
CA VAL A 158 12.46 16.85 -14.41
C VAL A 158 13.77 17.08 -15.12
N ILE A 159 14.27 18.31 -15.10
CA ILE A 159 15.65 18.63 -15.47
C ILE A 159 16.33 19.10 -14.19
N GLY A 160 17.28 18.31 -13.69
CA GLY A 160 17.94 18.59 -12.42
C GLY A 160 19.41 18.22 -12.43
N CYS A 161 20.01 18.21 -11.25
CA CYS A 161 21.43 17.93 -11.02
C CYS A 161 21.93 16.57 -11.55
N ASN A 162 21.02 15.59 -11.71
CA ASN A 162 21.33 14.25 -12.23
C ASN A 162 20.95 14.09 -13.72
N GLY A 163 20.76 15.20 -14.44
CA GLY A 163 20.29 15.20 -15.83
C GLY A 163 18.75 15.16 -15.95
N PRO A 164 18.24 15.05 -17.18
CA PRO A 164 16.81 14.94 -17.44
C PRO A 164 16.26 13.57 -17.02
N TYR A 165 15.07 13.56 -16.44
CA TYR A 165 14.31 12.37 -16.12
C TYR A 165 12.86 12.55 -16.55
N GLU A 166 12.27 11.53 -17.14
CA GLU A 166 10.85 11.50 -17.50
C GLU A 166 10.16 10.38 -16.72
N GLY A 167 8.96 10.66 -16.22
CA GLY A 167 8.24 9.72 -15.37
C GLY A 167 6.76 10.02 -15.28
N THR A 168 6.08 9.27 -14.42
CA THR A 168 4.65 9.38 -14.14
C THR A 168 4.46 9.56 -12.63
N THR A 169 3.58 10.48 -12.22
CA THR A 169 3.30 10.68 -10.79
C THR A 169 2.61 9.45 -10.19
N ASP A 170 2.86 9.17 -8.91
CA ASP A 170 2.24 8.05 -8.18
C ASP A 170 0.74 8.28 -7.93
N GLU A 171 0.08 7.33 -7.26
CA GLU A 171 -1.33 7.46 -6.87
C GLU A 171 -1.63 8.65 -5.95
N THR A 172 -0.61 9.25 -5.33
CA THR A 172 -0.74 10.45 -4.49
C THR A 172 -0.35 11.73 -5.22
N GLY A 173 0.00 11.66 -6.52
CA GLY A 173 0.41 12.80 -7.35
C GLY A 173 1.85 13.27 -7.11
N ARG A 174 2.70 12.43 -6.51
CA ARG A 174 4.13 12.71 -6.27
C ARG A 174 4.99 12.10 -7.36
N GLY A 175 6.06 12.79 -7.75
CA GLY A 175 7.11 12.23 -8.59
C GLY A 175 8.20 11.54 -7.77
N VAL A 176 9.33 11.26 -8.42
CA VAL A 176 10.53 10.73 -7.77
C VAL A 176 11.21 11.78 -6.90
N MET A 177 11.85 11.37 -5.81
CA MET A 177 12.76 12.24 -5.07
C MET A 177 14.03 12.45 -5.89
N TYR A 178 14.33 13.69 -6.27
CA TYR A 178 15.63 14.06 -6.83
C TYR A 178 16.57 14.44 -5.69
N ARG A 179 17.74 13.81 -5.67
CA ARG A 179 18.82 14.09 -4.73
C ARG A 179 20.01 14.72 -5.40
N CYS A 180 20.36 15.92 -4.94
CA CYS A 180 21.45 16.72 -5.47
C CYS A 180 22.58 16.87 -4.47
N LYS A 181 23.83 16.81 -4.96
CA LYS A 181 25.05 17.00 -4.14
C LYS A 181 25.12 18.40 -3.54
N THR A 182 24.59 19.38 -4.26
CA THR A 182 24.50 20.79 -3.85
C THR A 182 23.08 21.29 -4.06
N GLN A 183 22.75 22.40 -3.40
CA GLN A 183 21.48 23.08 -3.62
C GLN A 183 21.35 23.48 -5.10
N SER A 184 20.47 22.79 -5.82
CA SER A 184 20.28 22.96 -7.25
C SER A 184 18.88 23.47 -7.54
N LYS A 185 18.74 24.28 -8.59
CA LYS A 185 17.43 24.50 -9.22
C LYS A 185 17.05 23.21 -9.95
N ILE A 186 15.80 22.82 -9.82
CA ILE A 186 15.23 21.67 -10.52
C ILE A 186 14.06 22.24 -11.30
N ASP A 187 14.12 22.13 -12.62
CA ASP A 187 13.03 22.54 -13.50
C ASP A 187 12.12 21.34 -13.73
N VAL A 188 10.82 21.56 -13.58
CA VAL A 188 9.81 20.50 -13.70
C VAL A 188 8.77 20.94 -14.72
N SER A 189 8.58 20.14 -15.76
CA SER A 189 7.55 20.35 -16.77
C SER A 189 6.60 19.16 -16.77
N PHE A 190 5.29 19.44 -16.75
CA PHE A 190 4.25 18.43 -16.81
C PHE A 190 3.64 18.42 -18.20
N TYR A 191 3.41 17.23 -18.75
CA TYR A 191 2.79 17.09 -20.06
C TYR A 191 1.29 17.01 -19.91
N SER A 192 0.56 17.90 -20.57
CA SER A 192 -0.86 17.69 -20.80
C SER A 192 -1.00 16.52 -21.77
N SER A 193 -1.51 15.38 -21.30
CA SER A 193 -2.07 14.39 -22.20
C SER A 193 -3.34 14.99 -22.80
N ARG A 194 -3.24 15.59 -23.99
CA ARG A 194 -4.45 15.89 -24.77
C ARG A 194 -5.17 14.56 -25.09
N PRO A 195 -6.50 14.50 -24.94
CA PRO A 195 -7.31 13.37 -25.42
C PRO A 195 -7.11 13.12 -26.92
#